data_AF-X1TYD0-F1
#
_entry.id   AF-X1TYD0-F1
#
_cell.length_a   1.000
_cell.length_b   1.000
_cell.length_c   1.000
_cell.angle_alpha   90.00
_cell.angle_beta   90.00
_cell.angle_gamma   90.00
#
_symmetry.space_group_name_H-M   'P 1'
#
loop_
_entity.id
_entity.type
_entity.pdbx_description
1 polymer ?
#
loop_
_entity_poly.entity_id
_entity_poly.type
_entity_poly.pdbx_seq_one_letter_code
_entity_poly.pdbx_strand_id
1 'polypeptide(L)'
;MFIFGIIGLIMKENNYPTIATVLGIILGPMADSELIRTTIRYRGNYLVFFKRPISIGMIIAIVLMLVIPYLIKQKRIKNFRSKQIL
;
A
#
# COMPACT_ATOMS: atom_id res chain seq x y z
N MET A 1 25.41 -17.42 -6.49
CA MET A 1 25.28 -17.41 -5.01
C MET A 1 26.00 -16.23 -4.36
N PHE A 2 27.27 -15.96 -4.70
CA PHE A 2 27.99 -14.76 -4.24
C PHE A 2 27.27 -13.42 -4.53
N ILE A 3 26.65 -13.29 -5.70
CA ILE A 3 25.90 -12.09 -6.10
C ILE A 3 24.73 -11.79 -5.14
N PHE A 4 23.96 -12.80 -4.74
CA PHE A 4 22.85 -12.62 -3.78
C PHE A 4 23.35 -12.29 -2.37
N GLY A 5 24.52 -12.80 -1.98
CA GLY A 5 25.17 -12.43 -0.72
C GLY A 5 25.57 -10.95 -0.68
N ILE A 6 26.13 -10.43 -1.78
CA ILE A 6 26.50 -9.00 -1.93
C ILE A 6 25.25 -8.12 -1.92
N ILE A 7 24.21 -8.50 -2.65
CA ILE A 7 22.93 -7.77 -2.68
C ILE A 7 22.31 -7.70 -1.27
N GLY A 8 22.28 -8.81 -0.53
CA GLY A 8 21.78 -8.85 0.85
C GLY A 8 22.59 -7.95 1.81
N LEU A 9 23.91 -7.84 1.59
CA LEU A 9 24.79 -6.98 2.37
C LEU A 9 24.48 -5.49 2.14
N ILE A 10 24.33 -5.08 0.88
CA ILE A 10 23.94 -3.70 0.49
C ILE A 10 22.56 -3.34 1.05
N MET A 11 21.62 -4.28 1.05
CA MET A 11 20.27 -4.06 1.60
C MET A 11 20.29 -3.84 3.11
N LYS A 12 21.11 -4.63 3.83
CA LYS A 12 21.29 -4.47 5.28
C LYS A 12 21.85 -3.10 5.64
N GLU A 13 22.80 -2.61 4.86
CA GLU A 13 23.44 -1.30 5.08
C GLU A 13 22.46 -0.14 4.87
N ASN A 14 21.54 -0.28 3.92
CA ASN A 14 20.48 0.71 3.67
C ASN A 14 19.21 0.51 4.52
N ASN A 15 19.23 -0.41 5.50
CA ASN A 15 18.06 -0.80 6.31
C ASN A 15 16.83 -1.19 5.47
N TYR A 16 17.02 -1.64 4.23
CA TYR A 16 15.91 -2.14 3.42
C TYR A 16 15.51 -3.53 3.91
N PRO A 17 14.22 -3.76 4.20
CA PRO A 17 13.77 -5.09 4.61
C PRO A 17 13.94 -6.07 3.45
N THR A 18 14.88 -7.01 3.56
CA THR A 18 15.21 -7.99 2.51
C THR A 18 13.98 -8.77 2.05
N ILE A 19 13.10 -9.14 2.99
CA ILE A 19 11.84 -9.85 2.73
C ILE A 19 10.89 -9.00 1.88
N ALA A 20 10.76 -7.70 2.15
CA ALA A 20 9.87 -6.83 1.39
C ALA A 20 10.35 -6.67 -0.05
N THR A 21 11.67 -6.62 -0.28
CA THR A 21 12.21 -6.53 -1.63
C THR A 21 12.02 -7.83 -2.41
N VAL A 22 12.25 -8.99 -1.81
CA VAL A 22 11.97 -10.28 -2.46
C VAL A 22 10.48 -10.41 -2.80
N LEU A 23 9.59 -10.05 -1.86
CA LEU A 23 8.16 -10.00 -2.11
C LEU A 23 7.82 -9.05 -3.26
N GLY A 24 8.42 -7.87 -3.31
CA GLY A 24 8.24 -6.93 -4.42
C GLY A 24 8.68 -7.50 -5.77
N ILE A 25 9.80 -8.22 -5.82
CA ILE A 25 10.30 -8.87 -7.05
C ILE A 25 9.33 -9.97 -7.52
N ILE A 26 8.72 -10.71 -6.60
CA ILE A 26 7.76 -11.76 -6.93
C ILE A 26 6.40 -11.16 -7.32
N LEU A 27 5.93 -10.16 -6.56
CA LEU A 27 4.62 -9.54 -6.74
C LEU A 27 4.59 -8.60 -7.95
N GLY A 28 5.71 -8.02 -8.35
CA GLY A 28 5.82 -7.16 -9.54
C GLY A 28 5.25 -7.79 -10.80
N PRO A 29 5.79 -8.93 -11.28
CA PRO A 29 5.26 -9.60 -12.48
C PRO A 29 3.82 -10.09 -12.30
N MET A 30 3.39 -10.40 -11.07
CA MET A 30 2.00 -10.75 -10.78
C MET A 30 1.07 -9.53 -10.94
N ALA A 31 1.50 -8.37 -10.48
CA ALA A 31 0.78 -7.12 -10.64
C ALA A 31 0.64 -6.76 -12.12
N ASP A 32 1.72 -6.81 -12.90
CA ASP A 32 1.66 -6.54 -14.35
C ASP A 32 0.73 -7.51 -15.08
N SER A 33 0.82 -8.80 -14.74
CA SER A 33 -0.05 -9.83 -15.34
C SER A 33 -1.53 -9.58 -15.03
N GLU A 34 -1.86 -9.22 -13.80
CA GLU A 34 -3.24 -8.90 -13.41
C GLU A 34 -3.72 -7.56 -13.97
N LEU A 35 -2.84 -6.56 -14.13
CA LEU A 35 -3.16 -5.30 -14.78
C LEU A 35 -3.55 -5.50 -16.25
N ILE A 36 -2.78 -6.31 -16.99
CA ILE A 36 -3.09 -6.67 -18.38
C ILE A 36 -4.39 -7.47 -18.44
N ARG A 37 -4.52 -8.49 -17.59
CA ARG A 37 -5.70 -9.36 -17.54
C ARG A 37 -6.98 -8.60 -17.26
N THR A 38 -6.95 -7.66 -16.32
CA THR A 38 -8.10 -6.83 -15.97
C THR A 38 -8.44 -5.85 -17.11
N THR A 39 -7.43 -5.22 -17.73
CA THR A 39 -7.62 -4.31 -18.88
C THR A 39 -8.29 -5.01 -20.05
N ILE A 40 -7.82 -6.21 -20.42
CA ILE A 40 -8.42 -7.04 -21.47
C ILE A 40 -9.85 -7.44 -21.09
N ARG A 41 -10.08 -7.86 -19.84
CA ARG A 41 -11.38 -8.31 -19.35
C ARG A 41 -12.45 -7.21 -19.38
N TYR A 42 -12.07 -5.95 -19.20
CA TYR A 42 -13.01 -4.83 -19.19
C TYR A 42 -13.01 -3.99 -20.47
N ARG A 43 -12.24 -4.38 -21.51
CA ARG A 43 -12.16 -3.69 -22.81
C ARG A 43 -11.97 -2.16 -22.67
N GLY A 44 -11.15 -1.73 -21.70
CA GLY A 44 -10.90 -0.31 -21.45
C GLY A 44 -12.05 0.48 -20.79
N ASN A 45 -13.12 -0.17 -20.32
CA ASN A 45 -14.23 0.52 -19.67
C ASN A 45 -14.02 0.62 -18.14
N TYR A 46 -13.55 1.79 -17.68
CA TYR A 46 -13.33 2.09 -16.26
C TYR A 46 -14.61 2.20 -15.42
N LEU A 47 -15.81 2.25 -16.03
CA LEU A 47 -17.07 2.26 -15.26
C LEU A 47 -17.35 0.94 -14.54
N VAL A 48 -16.58 -0.12 -14.81
CA VAL A 48 -16.76 -1.41 -14.15
C VAL A 48 -16.35 -1.39 -12.67
N PHE A 49 -15.47 -0.47 -12.27
CA PHE A 49 -15.11 -0.27 -10.85
C PHE A 49 -16.31 0.18 -10.00
N PHE A 50 -17.26 0.90 -10.59
CA PHE A 50 -18.51 1.31 -9.91
C PHE A 50 -19.64 0.26 -10.00
N LYS A 51 -19.56 -0.69 -10.93
CA LYS A 51 -20.55 -1.77 -11.04
C LYS A 51 -20.25 -2.97 -10.15
N ARG A 52 -19.02 -3.10 -9.63
CA ARG A 52 -18.62 -4.26 -8.81
C ARG A 52 -18.61 -3.93 -7.31
N PRO A 53 -19.42 -4.63 -6.49
CA PRO A 53 -19.52 -4.35 -5.05
C PRO A 53 -18.20 -4.58 -4.32
N ILE A 54 -17.36 -5.53 -4.77
CA ILE A 54 -16.03 -5.77 -4.21
C ILE A 54 -15.09 -4.58 -4.41
N SER A 55 -15.09 -3.96 -5.60
CA SER A 55 -14.22 -2.81 -5.90
C SER A 55 -14.59 -1.60 -5.05
N ILE A 56 -15.90 -1.33 -4.90
CA ILE A 56 -16.40 -0.29 -4.01
C ILE A 56 -15.99 -0.56 -2.56
N GLY A 57 -16.13 -1.80 -2.09
CA GLY A 57 -15.72 -2.18 -0.74
C GLY A 57 -14.23 -1.93 -0.48
N MET A 58 -13.35 -2.27 -1.43
CA MET A 58 -11.91 -1.98 -1.31
C MET A 58 -11.61 -0.48 -1.31
N ILE A 59 -12.25 0.30 -2.18
CA ILE A 59 -12.05 1.76 -2.22
C ILE A 59 -12.45 2.38 -0.88
N ILE A 60 -13.60 1.99 -0.32
CA ILE A 60 -14.06 2.45 0.99
C ILE A 60 -13.05 2.07 2.08
N ALA A 61 -12.56 0.83 2.08
CA ALA A 61 -11.57 0.36 3.06
C ALA A 61 -10.27 1.17 3.00
N ILE A 62 -9.77 1.47 1.80
CA ILE A 62 -8.57 2.31 1.60
C ILE A 62 -8.80 3.71 2.15
N VAL A 63 -9.93 4.34 1.82
CA VAL A 63 -10.27 5.68 2.30
C VAL A 63 -10.38 5.70 3.82
N LEU A 64 -11.06 4.71 4.43
CA LEU A 64 -11.15 4.59 5.88
C LEU A 64 -9.77 4.44 6.52
N MET A 65 -8.92 3.58 5.97
CA MET A 65 -7.58 3.32 6.50
C MET A 65 -6.67 4.55 6.44
N LEU A 66 -6.87 5.46 5.47
CA LEU A 66 -6.17 6.74 5.38
C LEU A 66 -6.77 7.82 6.30
N VAL A 67 -8.11 7.94 6.33
CA VAL A 67 -8.82 9.03 7.02
C VAL A 67 -8.86 8.81 8.53
N ILE A 68 -9.06 7.58 9.00
CA ILE A 68 -9.11 7.23 10.43
C ILE A 68 -7.83 7.69 11.18
N PRO A 69 -6.61 7.30 10.78
CA PRO A 69 -5.41 7.73 11.49
C PRO A 69 -5.16 9.23 11.38
N TYR A 70 -5.53 9.85 10.24
CA TYR A 70 -5.41 11.30 10.06
C TYR A 70 -6.30 12.07 11.05
N LEU A 71 -7.57 11.70 11.17
CA LEU A 71 -8.53 12.29 12.10
C LEU A 71 -8.14 12.05 13.56
N ILE A 72 -7.65 10.86 13.90
CA ILE A 72 -7.20 10.52 15.26
C ILE A 72 -5.94 11.32 15.63
N LYS A 73 -4.98 11.48 14.70
CA LYS A 73 -3.77 12.28 14.90
C LYS A 73 -4.11 13.75 15.14
N GLN A 74 -5.08 14.29 14.40
CA GLN A 74 -5.53 15.68 14.56
C GLN A 74 -6.24 15.91 15.92
N LYS A 75 -7.02 14.94 16.41
CA LYS A 75 -7.61 14.98 17.76
C LYS A 75 -6.59 14.82 18.89
N ARG A 76 -5.57 13.96 18.73
CA ARG A 76 -4.49 13.78 19.74
C ARG A 76 -3.65 15.04 19.95
N ILE A 77 -3.32 15.77 18.87
CA ILE A 77 -2.52 17.01 18.97
C ILE A 77 -3.31 18.12 19.67
N LYS A 78 -4.63 18.18 19.47
CA LYS A 78 -5.50 19.16 20.13
C LYS A 78 -5.67 18.88 21.64
N ASN A 79 -5.75 17.61 22.04
CA ASN A 79 -5.87 17.22 23.45
C ASN A 79 -4.58 17.40 24.27
N PHE A 80 -3.39 17.36 23.65
CA PHE A 80 -2.13 17.59 24.36
C PHE A 80 -1.90 19.07 24.72
N ARG A 81 -2.38 20.04 23.91
CA ARG A 81 -2.29 21.48 24.24
C ARG A 81 -3.24 21.95 25.35
N SER A 82 -4.30 21.19 25.65
CA SER A 82 -5.27 21.56 26.70
C SER A 82 -4.84 21.15 28.12
N LYS A 83 -3.90 20.20 28.26
CA LYS A 83 -3.48 19.68 29.57
C LYS A 83 -2.19 20.32 30.12
N GLN A 84 -1.66 21.33 29.41
CA GLN A 84 -0.44 22.06 29.80
C GLN A 84 -0.75 23.48 30.32
N ILE A 85 -2.03 23.88 30.39
CA ILE A 85 -2.48 25.21 30.86
C ILE A 85 -3.37 25.09 32.13
N LEU A 86 -3.35 23.95 32.82
CA LEU A 86 -3.95 23.77 34.15
C LEU A 86 -2.91 23.21 35.11
#